data_AF-A0A7X7MPU8-F1
#
_entry.id   AF-A0A7X7MPU8-F1
#
_cell.length_a   1.000
_cell.length_b   1.000
_cell.length_c   1.000
_cell.angle_alpha   90.00
_cell.angle_beta   90.00
_cell.angle_gamma   90.00
#
_symmetry.space_group_name_H-M   'P 1'
#
loop_
_entity.id
_entity.type
_entity.pdbx_description
1 polymer ?
#
loop_
_entity_poly.entity_id
_entity_poly.type
_entity_poly.pdbx_seq_one_letter_code
_entity_poly.pdbx_strand_id
1 'polypeptide(L)' 'GRTRSELRKNGVLVPESGKLRFTQNYTFNSPSLASAVVLGRASNGRVDWKDAAGRTLKEHQQTQAEI' A
#
# COMPACT_ATOMS: atom_id res chain seq x y z
N GLY A 1 -6.26 0.20 -11.76
CA GLY A 1 -5.78 -0.60 -10.62
C GLY A 1 -6.96 -1.27 -9.96
N ARG A 2 -6.81 -2.49 -9.43
CA ARG A 2 -7.90 -3.20 -8.72
C ARG A 2 -8.19 -2.51 -7.38
N THR A 3 -9.47 -2.34 -7.04
CA THR A 3 -9.91 -1.63 -5.82
C THR A 3 -9.93 -2.56 -4.60
N ARG A 4 -10.01 -1.99 -3.39
CA ARG A 4 -10.11 -2.76 -2.13
C ARG A 4 -11.26 -3.77 -2.15
N SER A 5 -12.38 -3.43 -2.78
CA SER A 5 -13.55 -4.31 -2.94
C SER A 5 -13.24 -5.52 -3.82
N GLU A 6 -12.51 -5.32 -4.92
CA GLU A 6 -12.10 -6.40 -5.81
C GLU A 6 -11.15 -7.38 -5.12
N LEU A 7 -10.23 -6.89 -4.29
CA LEU A 7 -9.33 -7.74 -3.52
C LEU A 7 -10.06 -8.59 -2.48
N ARG A 8 -11.13 -8.05 -1.89
CA ARG A 8 -12.02 -8.84 -1.01
C ARG A 8 -12.78 -9.91 -1.77
N LYS A 9 -13.33 -9.55 -2.94
CA LYS A 9 -14.06 -10.50 -3.79
C LYS A 9 -13.18 -11.65 -4.27
N ASN A 10 -11.92 -11.37 -4.59
CA ASN A 10 -10.95 -12.37 -5.04
C ASN A 10 -10.27 -13.14 -3.89
N GLY A 11 -10.68 -12.94 -2.63
CA GLY A 11 -10.12 -13.63 -1.46
C GLY A 11 -8.68 -13.21 -1.10
N VAL A 12 -8.14 -12.17 -1.74
CA VAL A 12 -6.81 -11.60 -1.41
C VAL A 12 -6.88 -10.87 -0.06
N LEU A 13 -8.00 -10.21 0.24
CA LEU A 13 -8.28 -9.57 1.51
C LEU A 13 -9.48 -10.24 2.20
N VAL A 14 -9.25 -10.80 3.39
CA VAL A 14 -10.31 -11.44 4.18
C VAL A 14 -10.52 -10.70 5.50
N PRO A 15 -11.76 -10.61 6.00
CA PRO A 15 -12.00 -10.11 7.34
C PRO A 15 -11.43 -11.08 8.39
N GLU A 16 -10.64 -10.57 9.32
CA GLU A 16 -10.08 -11.30 10.45
C GLU A 16 -10.10 -10.39 11.68
N SER A 17 -10.83 -10.78 12.73
CA SER A 17 -10.87 -10.08 14.03
C SER A 17 -11.14 -8.56 13.93
N GLY A 18 -12.10 -8.17 13.09
CA GLY A 18 -12.47 -6.76 12.88
C GLY A 18 -11.51 -5.96 12.00
N LYS A 19 -10.49 -6.60 11.42
CA LYS A 19 -9.54 -6.02 10.46
C LYS A 19 -9.61 -6.77 9.14
N LEU A 20 -8.87 -6.30 8.13
CA LEU A 20 -8.63 -7.04 6.90
C LEU A 20 -7.21 -7.60 6.91
N ARG A 21 -7.07 -8.88 6.54
CA ARG A 21 -5.80 -9.58 6.41
C ARG A 21 -5.55 -9.93 4.95
N PHE A 22 -4.30 -9.76 4.50
CA PHE A 22 -3.84 -10.30 3.23
C PHE A 22 -3.61 -11.81 3.38
N THR A 23 -4.21 -12.59 2.48
CA THR A 23 -4.08 -14.06 2.46
C THR A 23 -2.88 -14.55 1.67
N GLN A 24 -2.32 -13.68 0.81
CA GLN A 24 -1.22 -13.97 -0.08
C GLN A 24 -0.39 -12.70 -0.34
N ASN A 25 0.84 -12.88 -0.81
CA ASN A 25 1.66 -11.79 -1.32
C ASN A 25 0.97 -11.17 -2.53
N TYR A 26 0.84 -9.84 -2.55
CA TYR A 26 0.15 -9.12 -3.61
C TYR A 26 0.95 -7.91 -4.07
N THR A 27 1.36 -7.92 -5.34
CA THR A 27 2.08 -6.80 -5.97
C THR A 27 1.10 -5.75 -6.48
N PHE A 28 1.27 -4.51 -6.04
CA PHE A 28 0.49 -3.37 -6.50
C PHE A 28 1.19 -2.66 -7.66
N ASN A 29 0.41 -2.16 -8.61
CA ASN A 29 0.93 -1.39 -9.75
C ASN A 29 1.45 0.00 -9.35
N SER A 30 1.14 0.48 -8.14
CA SER A 30 1.67 1.75 -7.63
C SER A 30 1.65 1.79 -6.11
N PRO A 31 2.57 2.55 -5.49
CA PRO A 31 2.60 2.72 -4.03
C PRO A 31 1.33 3.38 -3.49
N SER A 32 0.73 4.31 -4.24
CA SER A 32 -0.53 4.96 -3.82
C SER A 32 -1.72 4.01 -3.86
N LEU A 33 -1.77 3.06 -4.81
CA LEU A 33 -2.81 2.04 -4.82
C LEU A 33 -2.65 1.11 -3.61
N ALA A 34 -1.43 0.74 -3.27
CA ALA A 34 -1.14 -0.06 -2.08
C ALA A 34 -1.62 0.67 -0.81
N SER A 35 -1.24 1.94 -0.62
CA SER A 35 -1.62 2.68 0.59
C SER A 35 -3.13 2.91 0.67
N ALA A 36 -3.79 3.21 -0.45
CA ALA A 36 -5.23 3.38 -0.50
C ALA A 36 -5.99 2.11 -0.13
N VAL A 37 -5.50 0.94 -0.52
CA VAL A 37 -6.11 -0.35 -0.14
C VAL A 37 -5.96 -0.62 1.36
N VAL A 38 -4.78 -0.40 1.94
CA VAL A 38 -4.54 -0.62 3.38
C VAL A 38 -5.36 0.37 4.22
N LEU A 39 -5.29 1.66 3.90
CA LEU A 39 -5.96 2.73 4.65
C LEU A 39 -7.47 2.79 4.39
N GLY A 40 -7.95 2.27 3.26
CA GLY A 40 -9.37 2.31 2.91
C GLY A 40 -9.87 3.67 2.46
N ARG A 41 -8.97 4.59 2.06
CA ARG A 41 -9.27 5.93 1.55
C ARG A 41 -8.30 6.32 0.45
N ALA A 42 -8.61 7.37 -0.31
CA ALA A 42 -7.64 7.98 -1.22
C ALA A 42 -6.37 8.39 -0.44
N SER A 43 -5.20 8.02 -0.97
CA SER A 43 -3.93 8.08 -0.23
C SER A 43 -2.77 8.36 -1.19
N ASN A 44 -1.69 8.95 -0.67
CA ASN A 44 -0.49 9.26 -1.44
C ASN A 44 0.66 8.40 -0.93
N GLY A 45 0.85 7.25 -1.58
CA GLY A 45 1.82 6.24 -1.13
C GLY A 45 3.26 6.76 -1.06
N ARG A 46 3.61 7.79 -1.82
CA ARG A 46 4.96 8.39 -1.73
C ARG A 46 5.24 9.03 -0.37
N VAL A 47 4.20 9.42 0.35
CA VAL A 47 4.27 10.08 1.67
C VAL A 47 3.83 9.12 2.80
N ASP A 48 2.88 8.23 2.52
CA ASP A 48 2.38 7.25 3.50
C ASP A 48 3.42 6.18 3.85
N TRP A 49 4.17 5.68 2.85
CA TRP A 49 5.17 4.64 3.07
C TRP A 49 6.44 5.24 3.64
N LYS A 50 6.88 4.71 4.78
CA LYS A 50 8.07 5.16 5.51
C LYS A 50 8.96 3.98 5.88
N ASP A 51 10.27 4.21 5.89
CA ASP A 51 11.22 3.24 6.44
C ASP A 51 11.28 3.30 7.98
N ALA A 52 12.10 2.44 8.58
CA ALA A 52 12.27 2.38 10.04
C ALA A 52 12.77 3.70 10.66
N ALA A 53 13.51 4.51 9.91
CA ALA A 53 13.95 5.86 10.29
C ALA A 53 12.88 6.94 10.04
N GLY A 54 11.70 6.59 9.53
CA GLY A 54 10.60 7.52 9.28
C GLY A 54 10.67 8.30 7.97
N ARG A 55 11.70 8.08 7.13
CA ARG A 55 11.81 8.75 5.82
C ARG A 55 10.81 8.16 4.85
N THR A 56 10.16 9.03 4.10
CA THR A 56 9.11 8.68 3.14
C THR A 56 9.70 8.05 1.87
N LEU A 57 8.89 7.26 1.16
CA LEU A 57 9.26 6.72 -0.15
C LEU A 57 9.68 7.83 -1.14
N LYS A 58 9.06 9.02 -1.05
CA LYS A 58 9.46 10.19 -1.85
C LYS A 58 10.91 10.58 -1.58
N GLU A 59 11.33 10.66 -0.33
CA GLU A 59 12.69 11.01 0.06
C GLU A 59 13.69 9.99 -0.47
N HIS A 60 13.40 8.69 -0.33
CA HIS A 60 14.25 7.62 -0.89
C HIS A 60 14.40 7.75 -2.42
N GLN A 61 13.32 8.06 -3.13
CA GLN A 61 13.36 8.25 -4.59
C GLN A 61 14.12 9.50 -5.01
N GLN A 62 14.13 10.56 -4.19
CA GLN A 62 14.94 11.76 -4.45
C GLN A 62 16.42 11.44 -4.26
N THR A 63 16.79 10.83 -3.14
CA THR A 63 18.18 10.42 -2.87
C THR A 63 18.74 9.49 -3.94
N GLN A 64 17.93 8.56 -4.47
CA GLN A 64 18.37 7.63 -5.51
C GLN A 64 18.54 8.28 -6.90
N ALA A 65 17.90 9.42 -7.16
CA ALA A 65 18.02 10.15 -8.42
C ALA A 65 19.22 11.11 -8.44
N GLU A 66 19.89 11.30 -7.30
CA GLU A 66 21.03 12.21 -7.11
C GLU A 66 22.39 11.48 -7.12
N ILE A 67 22.41 10.20 -7.55
CA ILE A 67 23.61 9.34 -7.66
C ILE A 67 23.88 9.00 -9.13
#